data_AF-A0A7C4XZW6-F1
#
_entry.id   AF-A0A7C4XZW6-F1
#
_cell.length_a   1.000
_cell.length_b   1.000
_cell.length_c   1.000
_cell.angle_alpha   90.00
_cell.angle_beta   90.00
_cell.angle_gamma   90.00
#
_symmetry.space_group_name_H-M   'P 1'
#
loop_
_entity.id
_entity.type
_entity.pdbx_description
1 polymer ?
#
loop_
_entity_poly.entity_id
_entity_poly.type
_entity_poly.pdbx_seq_one_letter_code
_entity_poly.pdbx_strand_id
1 'polypeptide(L)' 'LSGEEQVINHGDRIAQLVIQKVEKAFWKETDELAITARNEGGFGHTGHQ' A
#
# COMPACT_ATOMS: atom_id res chain seq x y z
N LEU A 1 -9.69 1.34 -15.62
CA LEU A 1 -9.71 -0.01 -16.22
C LEU A 1 -10.75 0.03 -17.34
N SER A 2 -10.42 -0.44 -18.55
CA SER A 2 -11.23 -0.14 -19.75
C SER A 2 -12.54 -0.95 -19.88
N GLY A 3 -12.75 -2.00 -19.08
CA GLY A 3 -13.96 -2.84 -19.15
C GLY A 3 -14.00 -3.82 -20.34
N GLU A 4 -13.10 -3.66 -21.29
CA GLU A 4 -12.93 -4.52 -22.47
C GLU A 4 -12.05 -5.74 -22.18
N GLU A 5 -12.31 -6.86 -22.86
CA GLU A 5 -11.50 -8.09 -22.77
C GLU A 5 -10.05 -7.83 -23.22
N GLN A 6 -9.08 -8.34 -22.45
CA GLN A 6 -7.65 -8.28 -22.78
C GLN A 6 -7.11 -9.71 -22.93
N VAL A 7 -6.76 -10.10 -24.15
CA VAL A 7 -6.18 -11.43 -24.43
C VAL A 7 -4.69 -11.40 -24.13
N ILE A 8 -4.24 -12.29 -23.24
CA ILE A 8 -2.84 -12.47 -22.89
C ILE A 8 -2.34 -13.76 -23.54
N ASN A 9 -1.23 -13.66 -24.26
CA ASN A 9 -0.61 -14.78 -24.95
C ASN A 9 0.63 -15.28 -24.22
N HIS A 10 1.04 -16.50 -24.56
CA HIS A 10 2.28 -17.06 -24.05
C HIS A 10 3.48 -16.18 -24.48
N GLY A 11 4.23 -15.68 -23.51
CA GLY A 11 5.39 -14.80 -23.73
C GLY A 11 5.15 -13.31 -23.47
N ASP A 12 3.90 -12.90 -23.25
CA ASP A 12 3.58 -11.50 -22.99
C ASP A 12 4.13 -11.02 -21.64
N ARG A 13 4.79 -9.86 -21.65
CA ARG A 13 5.27 -9.18 -20.43
C ARG A 13 4.16 -8.32 -19.85
N ILE A 14 3.38 -8.88 -18.93
CA ILE A 14 2.19 -8.25 -18.34
C ILE A 14 2.43 -7.64 -16.94
N ALA A 15 3.63 -7.80 -16.39
CA ALA A 15 4.02 -7.29 -15.08
C ALA A 15 5.54 -7.22 -14.99
N GLN A 16 6.03 -6.70 -13.85
CA GLN A 16 7.44 -6.67 -13.51
C GLN A 16 7.65 -7.05 -12.05
N LEU A 17 8.77 -7.74 -11.77
CA LEU A 17 9.19 -8.05 -10.41
C LEU A 17 9.92 -6.86 -9.83
N VAL A 18 9.54 -6.45 -8.61
CA VAL A 18 10.28 -5.48 -7.81
C VAL A 18 10.78 -6.17 -6.55
N ILE A 19 12.08 -6.11 -6.29
CA ILE A 19 12.68 -6.66 -5.06
C ILE A 19 12.77 -5.51 -4.06
N GLN A 20 11.83 -5.49 -3.11
CA GLN A 20 11.77 -4.47 -2.05
C GLN A 20 12.21 -5.07 -0.71
N LYS A 21 13.01 -4.31 0.05
CA LYS A 21 13.30 -4.65 1.44
C LYS A 21 12.02 -4.53 2.28
N VAL A 22 11.76 -5.54 3.10
CA VAL A 22 10.68 -5.53 4.09
C VAL A 22 11.23 -5.98 5.43
N GLU A 23 10.68 -5.43 6.50
CA GLU A 23 11.06 -5.79 7.86
C GLU A 23 10.04 -6.76 8.46
N LYS A 24 10.50 -7.74 9.23
CA LYS A 24 9.62 -8.61 10.02
C LYS A 24 9.41 -7.99 11.39
N ALA A 25 8.22 -7.47 11.63
CA ALA A 25 7.86 -6.92 12.92
C ALA A 25 7.44 -8.03 13.91
N PHE A 26 7.74 -7.79 15.19
CA PHE A 26 7.16 -8.53 16.31
C PHE A 26 6.16 -7.61 16.99
N TRP A 27 4.96 -8.12 17.24
CA TRP A 27 3.94 -7.37 17.97
C TRP A 27 4.35 -7.21 19.43
N LYS A 28 4.23 -5.99 19.94
CA LYS A 28 4.37 -5.67 21.35
C LYS A 28 3.06 -5.05 21.80
N GLU A 29 2.27 -5.82 22.52
CA GLU A 29 1.01 -5.34 23.10
C GLU A 29 1.28 -4.21 24.11
N THR A 30 0.41 -3.21 24.11
CA THR A 30 0.48 -2.02 24.97
C THR A 30 -0.93 -1.46 25.11
N ASP A 31 -1.23 -0.83 26.24
CA ASP A 31 -2.56 -0.28 26.49
C ASP A 31 -2.85 0.93 25.60
N GLU A 32 -1.84 1.76 25.34
CA GLU A 32 -1.96 2.99 24.55
C GLU A 32 -0.71 3.23 23.66
N LEU A 33 -0.91 3.96 22.54
CA LEU A 33 0.15 4.43 21.64
C LEU A 33 0.47 5.90 21.92
N ALA A 34 1.71 6.32 21.66
CA ALA A 34 2.11 7.72 21.79
C ALA A 34 1.39 8.62 20.76
N ILE A 35 0.96 9.80 21.19
CA ILE A 35 0.30 10.80 20.35
C ILE A 35 1.31 11.42 19.38
N THR A 36 0.87 11.67 18.14
CA THR A 36 1.64 12.41 17.13
C THR A 36 0.79 13.54 16.54
N ALA A 37 1.41 14.52 15.88
CA ALA A 37 0.69 15.61 15.21
C ALA A 37 -0.30 15.12 14.13
N ARG A 38 -0.06 13.94 13.54
CA ARG A 38 -0.98 13.31 12.59
C ARG A 38 -2.13 12.58 13.28
N ASN A 39 -1.85 11.94 14.41
CA ASN A 39 -2.78 11.12 15.18
C ASN A 39 -3.64 10.21 14.26
N GLU A 40 -4.97 10.30 14.34
CA GLU A 40 -5.93 9.53 13.57
C GLU A 40 -6.11 10.01 12.10
N GLY A 41 -5.39 11.05 11.68
CA GLY A 41 -5.54 11.66 10.35
C GLY A 41 -5.23 10.71 9.20
N GLY A 42 -6.25 10.35 8.41
CA GLY A 42 -6.18 9.50 7.22
C GLY A 42 -7.07 10.01 6.07
N PHE A 43 -7.22 9.24 4.99
CA PHE A 43 -8.23 9.50 3.94
C PHE A 43 -8.21 10.92 3.34
N GLY A 44 -7.03 11.43 2.99
CA GLY A 44 -6.93 12.78 2.44
C GLY A 44 -7.10 13.89 3.49
N HIS A 45 -6.82 13.61 4.77
CA HIS A 45 -6.83 14.57 5.90
C HIS A 45 -6.11 15.90 5.63
N THR A 46 -5.13 15.93 4.71
CA THR A 46 -4.40 17.15 4.34
C THR A 46 -5.07 17.96 3.22
N GLY A 47 -6.19 17.48 2.68
CA GLY A 47 -6.94 18.12 1.60
C GLY A 47 -6.22 18.11 0.24
N HIS A 48 -6.96 18.51 -0.79
CA HIS A 48 -6.44 18.92 -2.09
C HIS A 48 -6.80 20.40 -2.29
N GLN A 49 -5.87 21.22 -2.78
CA GLN A 49 -6.17 22.55 -3.34
C GLN A 49 -6.47 22.40 -4.83
#